data_AF-A0A1S8MQL8-F1
#
_entry.id   AF-A0A1S8MQL8-F1
#
_cell.length_a   1.000
_cell.length_b   1.000
_cell.length_c   1.000
_cell.angle_alpha   90.00
_cell.angle_beta   90.00
_cell.angle_gamma   90.00
#
_symmetry.space_group_name_H-M   'P 1'
#
loop_
_entity.id
_entity.type
_entity.pdbx_description
1 polymer ?
#
loop_
_entity_poly.entity_id
_entity_poly.type
_entity_poly.pdbx_seq_one_letter_code
_entity_poly.pdbx_strand_id
1 'polypeptide(L)' 'MEENFIRCQKGYLVNIEKVVAIVPYFNSTLALKFKGHDKTVPVGRKFAKHFKDIIGW' A
#
# COMPACT_ATOMS: atom_id res chain seq x y z
N MET A 1 -15.30 12.12 4.44
CA MET A 1 -13.93 12.22 4.95
C MET A 1 -13.09 11.19 4.21
N GLU A 2 -12.03 11.62 3.52
CA GLU A 2 -11.12 10.78 2.73
C GLU A 2 -10.04 10.09 3.61
N GLU A 3 -10.31 9.90 4.89
CA GLU A 3 -9.31 9.54 5.93
C GLU A 3 -8.63 8.19 5.71
N ASN A 4 -9.18 7.35 4.82
CA ASN A 4 -8.68 6.00 4.54
C ASN A 4 -7.83 5.92 3.27
N PHE A 5 -7.59 7.03 2.57
CA PHE A 5 -6.76 7.04 1.37
C PHE A 5 -5.34 7.52 1.66
N ILE A 6 -4.34 6.76 1.21
CA ILE A 6 -2.92 7.10 1.39
C ILE A 6 -2.11 6.96 0.13
N ARG A 7 -1.08 7.80 0.02
CA ARG A 7 -0.13 7.75 -1.08
C ARG A 7 0.99 6.76 -0.76
N CYS A 8 0.96 5.58 -1.39
CA CYS A 8 1.99 4.56 -1.23
C CYS A 8 3.07 4.61 -2.34
N GLN A 9 2.84 5.35 -3.43
CA GLN A 9 3.79 5.55 -4.53
C GLN A 9 3.47 6.85 -5.30
N LYS A 10 4.43 7.36 -6.10
CA LYS A 10 4.27 8.60 -6.90
C LYS A 10 3.05 8.61 -7.83
N GLY A 11 2.58 7.44 -8.28
CA GLY A 11 1.40 7.31 -9.15
C GLY A 11 0.14 6.74 -8.49
N TYR A 12 0.14 6.49 -7.17
CA TYR A 12 -0.92 5.72 -6.54
C TYR A 12 -1.41 6.37 -5.25
N LEU A 13 -2.74 6.48 -5.16
CA LEU A 13 -3.52 6.77 -3.97
C LEU A 13 -4.41 5.56 -3.72
N VAL A 14 -4.27 4.92 -2.56
CA VAL A 14 -4.91 3.62 -2.26
C VAL A 14 -5.81 3.73 -1.04
N ASN A 15 -6.94 3.03 -1.05
CA ASN A 15 -7.81 2.89 0.12
C ASN A 15 -7.30 1.75 1.01
N ILE A 16 -6.92 2.07 2.25
CA ILE A 16 -6.31 1.12 3.19
C ILE A 16 -7.33 0.08 3.66
N GLU A 17 -8.61 0.44 3.84
CA GLU A 17 -9.66 -0.49 4.28
C GLU A 17 -9.93 -1.61 3.26
N LYS A 18 -9.53 -1.40 2.01
CA LYS A 18 -9.67 -2.39 0.94
C LYS A 18 -8.47 -3.31 0.82
N VAL A 19 -7.38 -3.05 1.56
CA VAL A 19 -6.18 -3.89 1.57
C VAL A 19 -6.49 -5.19 2.31
N VAL A 20 -6.27 -6.33 1.65
CA VAL A 20 -6.49 -7.67 2.23
C VAL A 20 -5.20 -8.38 2.60
N ALA A 21 -4.08 -7.99 2.00
CA ALA A 21 -2.77 -8.52 2.33
C ALA A 21 -1.67 -7.56 1.89
N ILE A 22 -0.56 -7.59 2.61
CA ILE A 22 0.71 -6.98 2.22
C ILE A 22 1.66 -8.12 1.89
N VAL A 23 2.22 -8.13 0.67
CA VAL A 23 3.07 -9.21 0.19
C VAL A 23 4.47 -8.70 -0.16
N PRO A 24 5.52 -9.52 -0.02
CA PRO A 24 6.83 -9.20 -0.57
C PRO A 24 6.74 -8.96 -2.08
N TYR A 25 7.54 -8.02 -2.57
CA TYR A 25 7.58 -7.63 -3.97
C TYR A 25 9.01 -7.37 -4.44
N PHE A 26 9.18 -7.09 -5.73
CA PHE A 26 10.51 -6.95 -6.34
C PHE A 26 11.39 -5.92 -5.62
N ASN A 27 12.71 -6.10 -5.67
CA ASN A 27 13.70 -5.21 -5.04
C ASN A 27 13.45 -4.97 -3.54
N SER A 28 13.05 -6.01 -2.81
CA SER A 28 12.78 -5.97 -1.37
C SER A 28 11.74 -4.93 -0.99
N THR A 29 10.79 -4.64 -1.89
CA THR A 29 9.64 -3.76 -1.61
C THR A 29 8.44 -4.57 -1.13
N LEU A 30 7.38 -3.87 -0.74
CA LEU A 30 6.10 -4.46 -0.39
C LEU A 30 5.09 -4.10 -1.47
N ALA A 31 4.07 -4.93 -1.65
CA ALA A 31 2.92 -4.61 -2.48
C ALA A 31 1.61 -4.91 -1.75
N LEU A 32 0.58 -4.14 -2.08
CA LEU A 32 -0.75 -4.23 -1.49
C LEU A 32 -1.67 -5.04 -2.41
N LYS A 33 -2.35 -6.03 -1.84
CA LYS A 33 -3.47 -6.75 -2.47
C LYS A 33 -4.78 -6.14 -2.01
N PHE A 34 -5.75 -6.00 -2.92
CA PHE A 34 -7.05 -5.41 -2.63
C PHE A 34 -8.18 -6.41 -2.81
N LYS A 35 -9.23 -6.27 -2.01
CA LYS A 35 -10.44 -7.11 -2.15
C LYS A 35 -11.07 -6.91 -3.53
N GLY A 36 -11.28 -7.99 -4.28
CA GLY A 36 -11.93 -7.97 -5.58
C GLY A 36 -11.07 -7.47 -6.75
N HIS A 37 -9.75 -7.35 -6.56
CA HIS A 37 -8.82 -6.97 -7.62
C HIS A 37 -7.62 -7.93 -7.67
N ASP A 38 -7.28 -8.36 -8.88
CA ASP A 38 -6.13 -9.26 -9.10
C ASP A 38 -4.79 -8.52 -9.12
N LYS A 39 -4.82 -7.20 -9.32
CA LYS A 39 -3.62 -6.37 -9.40
C LYS A 39 -3.13 -5.97 -8.01
N THR A 40 -1.81 -6.02 -7.84
CA THR A 40 -1.14 -5.50 -6.65
C THR A 40 -0.56 -4.11 -6.91
N VAL A 41 -0.62 -3.24 -5.90
CA VAL A 41 0.01 -1.91 -5.96
C VAL A 41 1.31 -1.91 -5.16
N PRO A 42 2.48 -1.67 -5.77
CA PRO A 42 3.74 -1.57 -5.04
C PRO A 42 3.76 -0.35 -4.09
N VAL A 43 4.37 -0.54 -2.94
CA VAL A 43 4.72 0.51 -1.99
C VAL A 43 6.15 0.95 -2.29
N GLY A 44 6.30 2.17 -2.79
CA GLY A 44 7.60 2.71 -3.13
C GLY A 44 8.48 2.90 -1.88
N ARG A 45 9.78 2.65 -1.99
CA ARG A 45 10.76 2.76 -0.88
C ARG A 45 10.66 4.06 -0.08
N LYS A 46 10.43 5.19 -0.77
CA LYS A 46 10.27 6.52 -0.13
C LYS A 46 9.02 6.63 0.74
N PHE A 47 7.99 5.86 0.45
CA PHE A 47 6.69 5.87 1.13
C PHE A 47 6.55 4.72 2.11
N ALA A 48 7.40 3.69 2.04
CA ALA A 48 7.32 2.49 2.86
C ALA A 48 7.37 2.77 4.36
N LYS A 49 8.21 3.73 4.81
CA LYS A 49 8.28 4.12 6.22
C LYS A 49 6.93 4.70 6.68
N HIS A 50 6.46 5.74 6.00
CA HIS A 50 5.18 6.38 6.30
C HIS A 50 4.00 5.42 6.23
N PHE A 51 4.00 4.52 5.23
CA PHE A 51 2.99 3.48 5.10
C PHE A 51 2.94 2.57 6.33
N LYS A 52 4.10 2.08 6.81
CA LYS A 52 4.19 1.24 8.01
C LYS A 52 3.71 1.96 9.27
N ASP A 53 4.11 3.22 9.44
CA ASP A 53 3.68 4.05 10.57
C ASP A 53 2.15 4.19 10.62
N ILE A 54 1.50 4.36 9.47
CA ILE A 54 0.03 4.49 9.37
C ILE A 54 -0.69 3.19 9.74
N ILE A 55 -0.17 2.04 9.29
CA ILE A 55 -0.83 0.75 9.53
C ILE A 55 -0.43 0.11 10.86
N GLY A 56 0.45 0.76 11.64
CA GLY A 56 0.91 0.25 12.93
C GLY A 56 1.78 -1.00 12.85
N TRP A 57 2.61 -1.11 11.80
CA TRP A 57 3.59 -2.19 11.67
C TRP A 57 4.90 -1.85 12.38
#